data_AF-A0A800JDB3-F1
#
_entry.id   AF-A0A800JDB3-F1
#
_cell.length_a   1.000
_cell.length_b   1.000
_cell.length_c   1.000
_cell.angle_alpha   90.00
_cell.angle_beta   90.00
_cell.angle_gamma   90.00
#
_symmetry.space_group_name_H-M   'P 1'
#
loop_
_entity.id
_entity.type
_entity.pdbx_description
1 polymer ?
#
loop_
_entity_poly.entity_id
_entity_poly.type
_entity_poly.pdbx_seq_one_letter_code
_entity_poly.pdbx_strand_id
1 'polypeptide(L)'
;EKLNPGYVYQLNLKNITAMDKTPVLNTFICYTLNRLTNGNNKAPHLTVGIPKAKPVSKIIVAQPNALTQSKQIFEAETAGRNGPSVAKNNGGYTGKGYIDFQASSGEHLNWLIQTKSAGEHTLIFRYALTDGSRPLQLKVNGKVIIKALPFASTGSWTNWKALTTTASLKAGVNDIRLESTGSSGPNIDNLTIERN
;
A
#
# COMPACT_ATOMS: atom_id res chain seq x y z
N GLU A 1 -33.71 25.28 8.60
CA GLU A 1 -34.25 26.08 7.49
C GLU A 1 -35.42 25.34 6.84
N LYS A 2 -36.39 26.06 6.29
CA LYS A 2 -37.54 25.45 5.60
C LYS A 2 -37.07 24.97 4.22
N LEU A 3 -37.16 23.67 3.95
CA LEU A 3 -36.70 23.07 2.68
C LEU A 3 -37.74 23.30 1.57
N ASN A 4 -37.30 23.84 0.44
CA ASN A 4 -38.09 24.05 -0.79
C ASN A 4 -37.93 22.89 -1.78
N PRO A 5 -39.02 22.42 -2.44
CA PRO A 5 -38.96 21.41 -3.50
C PRO A 5 -38.13 21.87 -4.71
N GLY A 6 -37.43 20.93 -5.38
CA GLY A 6 -36.71 21.18 -6.64
C GLY A 6 -35.26 21.68 -6.49
N TYR A 7 -34.77 21.88 -5.27
CA TYR A 7 -33.40 22.32 -4.99
C TYR A 7 -32.52 21.15 -4.52
N VAL A 8 -31.24 21.17 -4.92
CA VAL A 8 -30.20 20.32 -4.35
C VAL A 8 -29.66 21.02 -3.11
N TYR A 9 -29.74 20.37 -1.95
CA TYR A 9 -29.19 20.88 -0.70
C TYR A 9 -27.87 20.19 -0.38
N GLN A 10 -26.84 20.96 -0.06
CA GLN A 10 -25.58 20.43 0.44
C GLN A 10 -25.63 20.35 1.97
N LEU A 11 -25.51 19.14 2.52
CA LEU A 11 -25.38 18.92 3.95
C LEU A 11 -23.89 18.88 4.33
N ASN A 12 -23.40 19.93 4.98
CA ASN A 12 -22.06 19.95 5.56
C ASN A 12 -22.08 19.37 6.96
N LEU A 13 -21.74 18.08 7.09
CA LEU A 13 -21.54 17.46 8.40
C LEU A 13 -20.16 17.83 8.93
N LYS A 14 -20.13 18.58 10.04
CA LYS A 14 -18.90 18.92 10.77
C LYS A 14 -18.78 18.01 11.99
N ASN A 15 -17.53 17.76 12.43
CA ASN A 15 -17.21 17.02 13.67
C ASN A 15 -17.69 15.56 13.72
N ILE A 16 -17.69 14.84 12.60
CA ILE A 16 -17.90 13.39 12.60
C ILE A 16 -16.67 12.72 13.22
N THR A 17 -16.90 11.89 14.24
CA THR A 17 -15.87 11.04 14.84
C THR A 17 -16.21 9.59 14.54
N ALA A 18 -15.26 8.83 13.97
CA ALA A 18 -15.43 7.39 13.82
C ALA A 18 -15.50 6.71 15.21
N MET A 19 -16.16 5.55 15.32
CA MET A 19 -16.24 4.83 16.61
C MET A 19 -14.86 4.44 17.16
N ASP A 20 -13.85 4.34 16.31
CA ASP A 20 -12.45 4.08 16.66
C ASP A 20 -11.62 5.36 16.88
N LYS A 21 -12.26 6.53 16.92
CA LYS A 21 -11.67 7.87 17.12
C LYS A 21 -10.68 8.32 16.04
N THR A 22 -10.65 7.65 14.89
CA THR A 22 -9.83 8.10 13.76
C THR A 22 -10.47 9.32 13.07
N PRO A 23 -9.66 10.27 12.53
CA PRO A 23 -10.20 11.38 11.76
C PRO A 23 -10.87 10.90 10.48
N VAL A 24 -12.13 11.30 10.26
CA VAL A 24 -12.86 10.96 9.03
C VAL A 24 -12.42 11.92 7.91
N LEU A 25 -11.59 11.44 6.98
CA LEU A 25 -11.21 12.18 5.77
C LEU A 25 -12.33 12.06 4.72
N ASN A 26 -12.88 13.20 4.30
CA ASN A 26 -13.86 13.40 3.21
C ASN A 26 -15.18 12.61 3.32
N THR A 27 -16.16 13.17 4.03
CA THR A 27 -17.54 12.65 4.05
C THR A 27 -18.45 13.47 3.12
N PHE A 28 -18.32 13.31 1.81
CA PHE A 28 -19.39 13.73 0.90
C PHE A 28 -20.48 12.65 0.90
N ILE A 29 -21.62 12.94 1.54
CA ILE A 29 -22.84 12.15 1.35
C ILE A 29 -23.66 12.86 0.27
N CYS A 30 -23.77 12.24 -0.90
CA CYS A 30 -24.73 12.67 -1.91
C CYS A 30 -26.05 11.95 -1.63
N TYR A 31 -27.12 12.70 -1.36
CA TYR A 31 -28.48 12.14 -1.26
C TYR A 31 -29.43 12.97 -2.12
N THR A 32 -30.40 12.33 -2.76
CA THR A 32 -31.55 12.99 -3.36
C THR A 32 -32.74 12.83 -2.43
N LEU A 33 -33.35 13.94 -2.01
CA LEU A 33 -34.57 13.89 -1.21
C LEU A 33 -35.77 13.71 -2.17
N ASN A 34 -36.03 12.49 -2.61
CA ASN A 34 -37.25 12.20 -3.37
C ASN A 34 -38.44 12.15 -2.41
N ARG A 35 -39.14 13.29 -2.22
CA ARG A 35 -40.52 13.23 -1.70
C ARG A 35 -41.38 12.61 -2.80
N LEU A 36 -41.86 11.39 -2.57
CA LEU A 36 -42.94 10.83 -3.41
C LEU A 36 -44.20 11.69 -3.19
N THR A 37 -44.82 12.14 -4.29
CA THR A 37 -46.02 13.00 -4.29
C THR A 37 -47.31 12.25 -3.92
N ASN A 38 -47.23 10.93 -3.71
CA ASN A 38 -48.38 10.04 -3.52
C ASN A 38 -48.75 9.78 -2.04
N GLY A 39 -48.15 10.51 -1.09
CA GLY A 39 -48.53 10.44 0.33
C GLY A 39 -48.22 9.10 1.02
N ASN A 40 -47.42 8.21 0.41
CA ASN A 40 -46.99 7.00 1.07
C ASN A 40 -45.75 7.27 1.95
N ASN A 41 -45.83 6.96 3.26
CA ASN A 41 -44.69 7.07 4.17
C ASN A 41 -43.71 5.90 4.05
N LYS A 42 -43.87 5.04 3.04
CA LYS A 42 -42.86 4.03 2.71
C LYS A 42 -41.76 4.73 1.93
N ALA A 43 -40.74 5.19 2.65
CA ALA A 43 -39.51 5.68 2.04
C ALA A 43 -39.06 4.69 0.94
N PRO A 44 -38.55 5.17 -0.22
CA PRO A 44 -37.76 4.30 -1.07
C PRO A 44 -36.69 3.72 -0.15
N HIS A 45 -36.77 2.40 -0.01
CA HIS A 45 -35.83 1.56 0.71
C HIS A 45 -34.45 2.14 0.45
N LEU A 46 -33.81 2.64 1.50
CA LEU A 46 -32.37 2.82 1.53
C LEU A 46 -31.80 1.43 1.26
N THR A 47 -31.66 1.08 -0.02
CA THR A 47 -30.81 -0.02 -0.42
C THR A 47 -29.42 0.55 -0.19
N VAL A 48 -28.96 0.42 1.06
CA VAL A 48 -27.56 0.51 1.40
C VAL A 48 -26.93 -0.70 0.71
N GLY A 49 -26.73 -0.59 -0.60
CA GLY A 49 -25.59 -1.23 -1.22
C GLY A 49 -24.40 -0.52 -0.60
N ILE A 50 -23.96 -0.96 0.57
CA ILE A 50 -22.53 -0.92 0.85
C ILE A 50 -21.98 -1.77 -0.28
N PRO A 51 -21.36 -1.22 -1.35
CA PRO A 51 -20.45 -2.05 -2.13
C PRO A 51 -19.56 -2.65 -1.06
N LYS A 52 -19.57 -3.98 -0.90
CA LYS A 52 -18.83 -4.70 0.14
C LYS A 52 -17.46 -4.05 0.17
N ALA A 53 -17.20 -3.18 1.14
CA ALA A 53 -16.02 -2.33 1.07
C ALA A 53 -14.90 -3.35 1.08
N LYS A 54 -14.08 -3.37 0.01
CA LYS A 54 -12.83 -4.13 0.09
C LYS A 54 -12.20 -3.64 1.39
N PRO A 55 -11.86 -4.55 2.32
CA PRO A 55 -11.39 -4.16 3.63
C PRO A 55 -10.32 -3.10 3.43
N VAL A 56 -10.54 -1.89 3.98
CA VAL A 56 -9.55 -0.81 3.90
C VAL A 56 -8.29 -1.39 4.52
N SER A 57 -7.26 -1.60 3.72
CA SER A 57 -6.03 -2.24 4.16
C SER A 57 -5.46 -1.41 5.30
N LYS A 58 -5.36 -2.01 6.49
CA LYS A 58 -4.82 -1.34 7.67
C LYS A 58 -3.40 -0.87 7.35
N ILE A 59 -3.17 0.44 7.43
CA ILE A 59 -1.83 1.00 7.31
C ILE A 59 -0.97 0.40 8.43
N ILE A 60 0.13 -0.24 8.06
CA ILE A 60 1.14 -0.72 8.99
C ILE A 60 2.29 0.26 8.94
N VAL A 61 2.59 0.88 10.08
CA VAL A 61 3.70 1.83 10.19
C VAL A 61 5.01 1.06 10.31
N ALA A 62 5.95 1.35 9.41
CA ALA A 62 7.30 0.77 9.47
C ALA A 62 8.01 1.16 10.78
N GLN A 63 8.82 0.23 11.31
CA GLN A 63 9.69 0.48 12.45
C GLN A 63 11.16 0.50 12.00
N PRO A 64 12.03 1.34 12.60
CA PRO A 64 13.45 1.35 12.27
C PRO A 64 14.13 0.02 12.64
N ASN A 65 14.79 -0.61 11.65
CA ASN A 65 15.59 -1.81 11.83
C ASN A 65 17.06 -1.50 11.52
N ALA A 66 17.97 -1.90 12.39
CA ALA A 66 19.40 -1.67 12.22
C ALA A 66 20.02 -2.61 11.18
N LEU A 67 20.78 -2.04 10.24
CA LEU A 67 21.68 -2.79 9.37
C LEU A 67 22.99 -3.06 10.13
N THR A 68 23.08 -4.22 10.78
CA THR A 68 24.22 -4.62 11.63
C THR A 68 25.23 -5.47 10.87
N GLN A 69 24.78 -6.26 9.89
CA GLN A 69 25.65 -7.13 9.09
C GLN A 69 26.02 -6.49 7.75
N SER A 70 27.11 -6.95 7.12
CA SER A 70 27.51 -6.51 5.78
C SER A 70 26.48 -6.91 4.73
N LYS A 71 25.79 -8.03 4.93
CA LYS A 71 24.66 -8.52 4.14
C LYS A 71 23.54 -8.90 5.11
N GLN A 72 22.36 -8.31 4.97
CA GLN A 72 21.24 -8.55 5.90
C GLN A 72 19.90 -8.58 5.20
N ILE A 73 19.06 -9.55 5.58
CA ILE A 73 17.69 -9.73 5.09
C ILE A 73 16.70 -8.94 5.97
N PHE A 74 15.74 -8.29 5.32
CA PHE A 74 14.60 -7.61 5.94
C PHE A 74 13.30 -8.13 5.31
N GLU A 75 12.59 -8.96 6.06
CA GLU A 75 11.36 -9.65 5.64
C GLU A 75 10.24 -8.66 5.30
N ALA A 76 9.60 -8.83 4.14
CA ALA A 76 8.61 -7.88 3.63
C ALA A 76 7.31 -7.89 4.45
N GLU A 77 6.90 -9.04 5.01
CA GLU A 77 5.69 -9.16 5.81
C GLU A 77 5.76 -8.39 7.15
N THR A 78 6.96 -8.01 7.57
CA THR A 78 7.23 -7.20 8.76
C THR A 78 7.38 -5.70 8.47
N ALA A 79 7.50 -5.34 7.19
CA ALA A 79 7.71 -3.96 6.77
C ALA A 79 6.44 -3.11 6.89
N GLY A 80 6.63 -1.78 6.86
CA GLY A 80 5.50 -0.87 6.77
C GLY A 80 4.83 -0.96 5.40
N ARG A 81 3.52 -0.77 5.37
CA ARG A 81 2.74 -0.88 4.14
C ARG A 81 1.40 -0.15 4.24
N ASN A 82 0.94 0.33 3.11
CA ASN A 82 -0.42 0.84 2.91
C ASN A 82 -0.95 0.24 1.61
N GLY A 83 -2.00 -0.57 1.67
CA GLY A 83 -2.52 -1.27 0.50
C GLY A 83 -2.23 -2.76 0.49
N PRO A 84 -0.99 -3.19 0.19
CA PRO A 84 -0.70 -4.57 -0.14
C PRO A 84 -0.81 -5.45 1.10
N SER A 85 -1.12 -6.73 0.90
CA SER A 85 -1.49 -7.66 1.97
C SER A 85 -0.40 -8.70 2.24
N VAL A 86 -0.41 -9.31 3.41
CA VAL A 86 0.47 -10.46 3.70
C VAL A 86 -0.24 -11.73 3.24
N ALA A 87 0.45 -12.53 2.44
CA ALA A 87 -0.03 -13.81 1.95
C ALA A 87 0.98 -14.94 2.21
N LYS A 88 0.51 -16.18 2.09
CA LYS A 88 1.27 -17.42 2.44
C LYS A 88 0.97 -18.62 1.54
N ASN A 89 0.08 -18.45 0.57
CA ASN A 89 -0.42 -19.52 -0.29
C ASN A 89 0.54 -19.91 -1.44
N ASN A 90 1.64 -19.18 -1.62
CA ASN A 90 2.67 -19.48 -2.61
C ASN A 90 3.95 -19.87 -1.87
N GLY A 91 4.29 -21.17 -1.82
CA GLY A 91 5.45 -21.65 -1.06
C GLY A 91 6.80 -21.12 -1.59
N GLY A 92 7.84 -21.23 -0.76
CA GLY A 92 9.22 -20.86 -1.10
C GLY A 92 9.69 -19.47 -0.63
N TYR A 93 8.82 -18.71 0.05
CA TYR A 93 9.16 -17.45 0.73
C TYR A 93 10.03 -17.69 1.98
N THR A 94 10.70 -16.64 2.48
CA THR A 94 11.38 -16.61 3.78
C THR A 94 10.47 -16.05 4.87
N GLY A 95 10.85 -16.21 6.14
CA GLY A 95 10.05 -15.70 7.24
C GLY A 95 8.67 -16.36 7.35
N LYS A 96 7.64 -15.54 7.55
CA LYS A 96 6.27 -15.97 7.86
C LYS A 96 5.28 -15.76 6.72
N GLY A 97 5.69 -15.14 5.62
CA GLY A 97 4.86 -14.86 4.45
C GLY A 97 5.57 -13.91 3.50
N TYR A 98 4.80 -13.32 2.59
CA TYR A 98 5.28 -12.34 1.63
C TYR A 98 4.22 -11.26 1.42
N ILE A 99 4.58 -10.18 0.74
CA ILE A 99 3.69 -9.06 0.40
C ILE A 99 3.11 -9.25 -1.00
N ASP A 100 1.78 -9.22 -1.10
CA ASP A 100 1.00 -9.27 -2.34
C ASP A 100 0.45 -7.86 -2.66
N PHE A 101 0.94 -7.27 -3.75
CA PHE A 101 0.42 -6.03 -4.31
C PHE A 101 -0.82 -6.29 -5.15
N GLN A 102 -1.93 -5.63 -4.81
CA GLN A 102 -3.24 -5.86 -5.42
C GLN A 102 -3.72 -4.71 -6.29
N ALA A 103 -3.38 -3.46 -5.95
CA ALA A 103 -3.85 -2.30 -6.69
C ALA A 103 -2.77 -1.78 -7.65
N SER A 104 -3.22 -1.29 -8.80
CA SER A 104 -2.32 -0.77 -9.83
C SER A 104 -1.69 0.57 -9.48
N SER A 105 -2.17 1.27 -8.46
CA SER A 105 -1.59 2.54 -8.01
C SER A 105 -1.88 2.80 -6.54
N GLY A 106 -0.97 3.52 -5.89
CA GLY A 106 -1.15 4.05 -4.54
C GLY A 106 -0.83 3.09 -3.40
N GLU A 107 -0.52 1.82 -3.72
CA GLU A 107 0.00 0.87 -2.74
C GLU A 107 1.48 1.11 -2.51
N HIS A 108 1.93 1.00 -1.27
CA HIS A 108 3.35 1.01 -0.98
C HIS A 108 3.75 0.03 0.11
N LEU A 109 5.00 -0.40 0.00
CA LEU A 109 5.74 -1.23 0.94
C LEU A 109 7.05 -0.50 1.26
N ASN A 110 7.39 -0.36 2.53
CA ASN A 110 8.60 0.38 2.91
C ASN A 110 9.30 -0.14 4.17
N TRP A 111 10.62 -0.08 4.14
CA TRP A 111 11.51 -0.41 5.25
C TRP A 111 12.18 0.86 5.78
N LEU A 112 12.23 1.00 7.10
CA LEU A 112 13.05 2.01 7.76
C LEU A 112 14.36 1.36 8.20
N ILE A 113 15.45 1.69 7.52
CA ILE A 113 16.76 1.06 7.73
C ILE A 113 17.71 2.05 8.41
N GLN A 114 18.14 1.70 9.61
CA GLN A 114 19.16 2.45 10.35
C GLN A 114 20.56 2.00 9.93
N THR A 115 21.33 2.90 9.32
CA THR A 115 22.72 2.68 8.90
C THR A 115 23.68 3.47 9.79
N LYS A 116 24.93 2.97 9.94
CA LYS A 116 25.97 3.64 10.75
C LYS A 116 26.69 4.76 10.00
N SER A 117 26.87 4.61 8.69
CA SER A 117 27.57 5.54 7.82
C SER A 117 26.78 5.74 6.53
N ALA A 118 26.96 6.90 5.90
CA ALA A 118 26.46 7.12 4.55
C ALA A 118 27.29 6.31 3.54
N GLY A 119 26.68 5.90 2.44
CA GLY A 119 27.36 5.15 1.38
C GLY A 119 26.40 4.54 0.38
N GLU A 120 26.95 4.07 -0.75
CA GLU A 120 26.22 3.23 -1.68
C GLU A 120 25.99 1.84 -1.06
N HIS A 121 24.77 1.36 -1.16
CA HIS A 121 24.40 0.01 -0.75
C HIS A 121 23.73 -0.70 -1.92
N THR A 122 23.98 -1.99 -2.02
CA THR A 122 23.27 -2.86 -2.96
C THR A 122 21.94 -3.30 -2.32
N LEU A 123 20.85 -3.09 -3.04
CA LEU A 123 19.49 -3.48 -2.68
C LEU A 123 19.08 -4.68 -3.54
N ILE A 124 18.72 -5.79 -2.90
CA ILE A 124 18.34 -7.03 -3.56
C ILE A 124 16.93 -7.39 -3.12
N PHE A 125 15.96 -7.27 -4.01
CA PHE A 125 14.57 -7.62 -3.76
C PHE A 125 14.33 -9.06 -4.19
N ARG A 126 13.95 -9.93 -3.25
CA ARG A 126 13.48 -11.29 -3.58
C ARG A 126 11.98 -11.23 -3.89
N TYR A 127 11.58 -11.76 -5.04
CA TYR A 127 10.22 -11.60 -5.55
C TYR A 127 9.77 -12.78 -6.41
N ALA A 128 8.47 -12.91 -6.63
CA ALA A 128 7.87 -13.86 -7.56
C ALA A 128 6.79 -13.19 -8.43
N LEU A 129 6.75 -13.57 -9.70
CA LEU A 129 5.79 -13.09 -10.69
C LEU A 129 5.56 -14.15 -11.76
N THR A 130 4.30 -14.49 -12.05
CA THR A 130 4.00 -15.55 -13.02
C THR A 130 4.32 -15.17 -14.47
N ASP A 131 3.95 -13.98 -14.92
CA ASP A 131 4.04 -13.55 -16.31
C ASP A 131 4.26 -12.03 -16.46
N GLY A 132 4.68 -11.62 -17.67
CA GLY A 132 4.88 -10.23 -18.03
C GLY A 132 5.91 -9.48 -17.18
N SER A 133 5.63 -8.20 -16.91
CA SER A 133 6.39 -7.37 -15.98
C SER A 133 5.45 -6.46 -15.19
N ARG A 134 5.75 -6.27 -13.90
CA ARG A 134 4.96 -5.49 -12.94
C ARG A 134 5.85 -4.48 -12.22
N PRO A 135 6.20 -3.36 -12.88
CA PRO A 135 7.18 -2.44 -12.32
C PRO A 135 6.63 -1.69 -11.11
N LEU A 136 7.50 -1.42 -10.15
CA LEU A 136 7.23 -0.55 -9.00
C LEU A 136 8.18 0.64 -9.01
N GLN A 137 7.74 1.79 -8.51
CA GLN A 137 8.61 2.93 -8.29
C GLN A 137 9.44 2.71 -7.03
N LEU A 138 10.77 2.85 -7.13
CA LEU A 138 11.68 2.82 -5.99
C LEU A 138 11.98 4.24 -5.51
N LYS A 139 11.66 4.52 -4.25
CA LYS A 139 12.04 5.75 -3.54
C LYS A 139 12.98 5.45 -2.39
N VAL A 140 13.94 6.34 -2.17
CA VAL A 140 14.76 6.36 -0.95
C VAL A 140 14.68 7.76 -0.34
N ASN A 141 14.28 7.84 0.93
CA ASN A 141 14.10 9.09 1.66
C ASN A 141 13.18 10.09 0.92
N GLY A 142 12.10 9.58 0.32
CA GLY A 142 11.13 10.37 -0.47
C GLY A 142 11.60 10.74 -1.89
N LYS A 143 12.88 10.57 -2.23
CA LYS A 143 13.41 10.81 -3.58
C LYS A 143 13.19 9.58 -4.47
N VAL A 144 12.67 9.79 -5.67
CA VAL A 144 12.58 8.73 -6.69
C VAL A 144 13.99 8.37 -7.16
N ILE A 145 14.38 7.12 -6.96
CA ILE A 145 15.65 6.56 -7.45
C ILE A 145 15.43 5.91 -8.80
N ILE A 146 14.38 5.09 -8.93
CA ILE A 146 14.00 4.43 -10.19
C ILE A 146 12.50 4.58 -10.37
N LYS A 147 12.06 5.19 -11.48
CA LYS A 147 10.65 5.46 -11.76
C LYS A 147 9.84 4.18 -11.98
N ALA A 148 10.44 3.17 -12.61
CA ALA A 148 9.83 1.88 -12.94
C ALA A 148 10.88 0.76 -12.81
N LEU A 149 11.05 0.24 -11.60
CA LEU A 149 11.95 -0.88 -11.31
C LEU A 149 11.37 -2.17 -11.91
N PRO A 150 12.06 -2.84 -12.85
CA PRO A 150 11.42 -3.81 -13.73
C PRO A 150 11.38 -5.21 -13.13
N PHE A 151 10.38 -5.47 -12.27
CA PHE A 151 10.08 -6.83 -11.82
C PHE A 151 9.50 -7.64 -13.00
N ALA A 152 10.33 -8.47 -13.62
CA ALA A 152 9.96 -9.32 -14.76
C ALA A 152 9.48 -10.69 -14.28
N SER A 153 8.75 -11.42 -15.12
CA SER A 153 8.28 -12.77 -14.78
C SER A 153 9.41 -13.66 -14.27
N THR A 154 9.16 -14.30 -13.13
CA THR A 154 9.96 -15.40 -12.61
C THR A 154 9.47 -16.75 -13.14
N GLY A 155 8.30 -16.80 -13.80
CA GLY A 155 7.72 -17.97 -14.44
C GLY A 155 6.69 -18.73 -13.60
N SER A 156 6.57 -18.42 -12.31
CA SER A 156 5.55 -18.98 -11.40
C SER A 156 5.52 -18.18 -10.09
N TRP A 157 4.38 -18.15 -9.41
CA TRP A 157 4.25 -17.57 -8.07
C TRP A 157 5.05 -18.31 -6.98
N THR A 158 5.45 -19.56 -7.23
CA THR A 158 6.33 -20.34 -6.34
C THR A 158 7.79 -20.30 -6.75
N ASN A 159 8.13 -19.64 -7.87
CA ASN A 159 9.50 -19.44 -8.29
C ASN A 159 10.00 -18.04 -7.87
N TRP A 160 10.86 -17.99 -6.86
CA TRP A 160 11.36 -16.75 -6.29
C TRP A 160 12.74 -16.41 -6.86
N LYS A 161 12.90 -15.21 -7.41
CA LYS A 161 14.17 -14.69 -7.96
C LYS A 161 14.56 -13.38 -7.30
N ALA A 162 15.79 -12.95 -7.54
CA ALA A 162 16.31 -11.67 -7.06
C ALA A 162 16.30 -10.61 -8.17
N LEU A 163 15.97 -9.38 -7.80
CA LEU A 163 16.21 -8.18 -8.59
C LEU A 163 17.17 -7.28 -7.80
N THR A 164 18.29 -6.92 -8.42
CA THR A 164 19.36 -6.14 -7.78
C THR A 164 19.41 -4.71 -8.34
N THR A 165 19.63 -3.74 -7.46
CA THR A 165 19.90 -2.34 -7.80
C THR A 165 20.78 -1.70 -6.72
N THR A 166 21.24 -0.47 -6.90
CA THR A 166 21.99 0.26 -5.87
C THR A 166 21.25 1.54 -5.47
N ALA A 167 21.47 1.97 -4.23
CA ALA A 167 21.02 3.27 -3.76
C ALA A 167 21.98 3.84 -2.72
N SER A 168 22.16 5.16 -2.73
CA SER A 168 22.88 5.86 -1.66
C SER A 168 21.98 5.98 -0.42
N LEU A 169 22.47 5.46 0.71
CA LEU A 169 21.85 5.62 2.02
C LEU A 169 22.64 6.66 2.83
N LYS A 170 21.95 7.50 3.60
CA LYS A 170 22.58 8.42 4.57
C LYS A 170 22.87 7.69 5.87
N ALA A 171 23.81 8.15 6.69
CA ALA A 171 23.89 7.72 8.08
C ALA A 171 22.56 8.06 8.79
N GLY A 172 22.08 7.19 9.69
CA GLY A 172 20.77 7.34 10.31
C GLY A 172 19.68 6.47 9.67
N VAL A 173 18.43 6.81 9.92
CA VAL A 173 17.26 6.13 9.35
C VAL A 173 17.08 6.50 7.88
N ASN A 174 16.87 5.47 7.04
CA ASN A 174 16.55 5.59 5.63
C ASN A 174 15.20 4.93 5.33
N ASP A 175 14.30 5.64 4.65
CA ASP A 175 13.05 5.06 4.14
C ASP A 175 13.27 4.50 2.74
N ILE A 176 13.28 3.18 2.58
CA ILE A 176 13.38 2.49 1.29
C ILE A 176 11.99 1.98 0.93
N ARG A 177 11.41 2.48 -0.17
CA ARG A 177 10.01 2.27 -0.52
C ARG A 177 9.82 1.78 -1.96
N LEU A 178 8.97 0.77 -2.11
CA LEU A 178 8.39 0.36 -3.39
C LEU A 178 6.94 0.83 -3.46
N GLU A 179 6.53 1.40 -4.60
CA GLU A 179 5.20 1.98 -4.78
C GLU A 179 4.59 1.61 -6.15
N SER A 180 3.32 1.21 -6.17
CA SER A 180 2.60 0.92 -7.42
C SER A 180 2.23 2.22 -8.14
N THR A 181 2.57 2.29 -9.44
CA THR A 181 2.40 3.49 -10.28
C THR A 181 1.94 3.12 -11.69
N GLY A 182 0.67 2.75 -11.83
CA GLY A 182 0.03 2.37 -13.09
C GLY A 182 -0.05 0.85 -13.34
N SER A 183 0.65 0.03 -12.56
CA SER A 183 0.56 -1.44 -12.55
C SER A 183 0.63 -1.94 -11.11
N SER A 184 0.01 -3.10 -10.82
CA SER A 184 0.25 -3.77 -9.54
C SER A 184 1.69 -4.28 -9.50
N GLY A 185 2.18 -4.63 -8.32
CA GLY A 185 3.51 -5.21 -8.11
C GLY A 185 3.54 -6.74 -8.23
N PRO A 186 4.75 -7.33 -8.16
CA PRO A 186 4.92 -8.76 -7.93
C PRO A 186 4.64 -9.11 -6.45
N ASN A 187 4.76 -10.39 -6.11
CA ASN A 187 4.90 -10.80 -4.72
C ASN A 187 6.32 -10.45 -4.25
N ILE A 188 6.45 -9.68 -3.16
CA ILE A 188 7.74 -9.31 -2.57
C ILE A 188 7.96 -10.12 -1.29
N ASP A 189 9.05 -10.88 -1.25
CA ASP A 189 9.42 -11.73 -0.13
C ASP A 189 10.28 -10.98 0.90
N ASN A 190 11.41 -10.43 0.47
CA ASN A 190 12.29 -9.67 1.33
C ASN A 190 13.13 -8.66 0.56
N LEU A 191 13.71 -7.73 1.31
CA LEU A 191 14.80 -6.87 0.88
C LEU A 191 16.09 -7.33 1.57
N THR A 192 17.10 -7.71 0.79
CA THR A 192 18.47 -7.87 1.29
C THR A 192 19.26 -6.60 1.00
N ILE A 193 19.99 -6.10 1.99
CA ILE A 193 20.90 -4.96 1.84
C ILE A 193 22.33 -5.44 2.03
N GLU A 194 23.19 -5.14 1.06
CA GLU A 194 24.62 -5.37 1.11
C GLU A 194 25.37 -4.04 1.15
N ARG A 195 26.34 -3.92 2.08
CA ARG A 195 27.26 -2.78 2.11
C ARG A 195 28.34 -3.01 1.06
N ASN A 196 28.52 -2.02 0.20
CA ASN A 196 29.60 -2.01 -0.80
C ASN A 196 30.92 -1.58 -0.16
#